data_AF-A0A1H7SW89-F1
#
_entry.id   AF-A0A1H7SW89-F1
#
_cell.length_a   1.000
_cell.length_b   1.000
_cell.length_c   1.000
_cell.angle_alpha   90.00
_cell.angle_beta   90.00
_cell.angle_gamma   90.00
#
_symmetry.space_group_name_H-M   'P 1'
#
loop_
_entity.id
_entity.type
_entity.pdbx_description
1 polymer ?
#
loop_
_entity_poly.entity_id
_entity_poly.type
_entity_poly.pdbx_seq_one_letter_code
_entity_poly.pdbx_strand_id
1 'polypeptide(L)'
;MLGGSAALLGLGAFLYLASPGQASVAPSPGSSRAPAPPPLVPGPGAPSPATTRVAPSPAVPVPPLPGGPGASEAGEGELEALAASLRERYGAKLKEPAIQVRMLEELMRYFSERFPDRWEQELLAFLKKRFPELYEELAATLRNRIDYEKWVKDNHAYLRGLSPQERRNAMWDARHRLFGKDAAERIWASERKNQALGDALVALDGMQGANVEQKLSAYKQRLQDVYGEQAAAYMGRHPQELMDRFMDLPSIQQELTAMAPERRLESLRAIRQEMGLEEEALQRWEALDRVRDERWEVGARYTAERDALSRQLSGAALETQLQALRARYFPSEADVIAQEEASGLFRFAQPRHWGRN
;
A
#
# COMPACT_ATOMS: atom_id res chain seq x y z
N MET A 1 30.96 10.04 47.24
CA MET A 1 29.67 9.44 46.87
C MET A 1 29.14 10.22 45.68
N LEU A 2 29.05 9.55 44.53
CA LEU A 2 28.73 10.14 43.23
C LEU A 2 27.21 10.16 43.04
N GLY A 3 26.66 11.31 42.67
CA GLY A 3 25.28 11.45 42.21
C GLY A 3 25.28 12.30 40.95
N GLY A 4 25.40 11.64 39.79
CA GLY A 4 25.27 12.26 38.47
C GLY A 4 23.87 12.02 37.93
N SER A 5 23.09 13.09 37.75
CA SER A 5 21.87 13.08 36.94
C SER A 5 22.22 13.54 35.54
N ALA A 6 22.36 12.58 34.62
CA ALA A 6 22.50 12.83 33.19
C ALA A 6 21.13 12.68 32.52
N ALA A 7 20.81 13.66 31.68
CA ALA A 7 19.68 13.70 30.78
C ALA A 7 19.73 12.57 29.73
N LEU A 8 18.56 12.01 29.40
CA LEU A 8 18.32 11.26 28.17
C LEU A 8 16.87 11.59 27.73
N LEU A 9 16.69 12.58 26.86
CA LEU A 9 16.51 12.41 25.41
C LEU A 9 15.40 11.40 25.07
N GLY A 10 14.19 11.95 24.91
CA GLY A 10 13.09 11.28 24.24
C GLY A 10 13.45 11.03 22.78
N LEU A 11 13.50 9.76 22.41
CA LEU A 11 13.57 9.30 21.04
C LEU A 11 12.29 8.53 20.77
N GLY A 12 11.31 9.24 20.20
CA GLY A 12 10.11 8.64 19.63
C GLY A 12 10.50 7.78 18.43
N ALA A 13 10.52 6.47 18.63
CA ALA A 13 10.64 5.51 17.54
C ALA A 13 9.23 5.01 17.18
N PHE A 14 8.67 5.67 16.17
CA PHE A 14 7.51 5.21 15.41
C PHE A 14 7.83 3.88 14.72
N LEU A 15 7.06 2.83 14.99
CA LEU A 15 6.97 1.68 14.09
C LEU A 15 5.69 1.80 13.29
N TYR A 16 5.83 2.39 12.10
CA TYR A 16 4.91 2.14 10.99
C TYR A 16 5.01 0.65 10.64
N LEU A 17 3.93 -0.11 10.83
CA LEU A 17 3.76 -1.41 10.20
C LEU A 17 3.49 -1.18 8.70
N ALA A 18 4.57 -0.94 7.95
CA ALA A 18 4.58 -1.09 6.51
C ALA A 18 4.63 -2.60 6.19
N SER A 19 3.73 -3.05 5.32
CA SER A 19 3.80 -4.37 4.67
C SER A 19 5.20 -4.58 4.06
N PRO A 20 5.94 -5.66 4.39
CA PRO A 20 7.14 -5.98 3.66
C PRO A 20 6.76 -6.82 2.44
N GLY A 21 6.75 -6.15 1.29
CA GLY A 21 6.58 -6.75 -0.03
C GLY A 21 7.41 -6.04 -1.07
N GLN A 22 8.66 -5.67 -0.76
CA GLN A 22 9.68 -5.35 -1.76
C GLN A 22 11.06 -5.76 -1.25
N ALA A 23 11.74 -6.63 -2.00
CA ALA A 23 13.15 -6.92 -1.81
C ALA A 23 13.97 -5.70 -2.24
N SER A 24 14.81 -5.16 -1.34
CA SER A 24 15.85 -4.20 -1.70
C SER A 24 17.18 -4.92 -1.86
N VAL A 25 17.69 -4.92 -3.09
CA VAL A 25 19.09 -5.14 -3.42
C VAL A 25 19.87 -3.86 -3.06
N ALA A 26 21.04 -4.01 -2.46
CA ALA A 26 21.88 -2.89 -2.03
C ALA A 26 22.45 -2.06 -3.21
N PRO A 27 22.75 -0.75 -3.01
CA PRO A 27 23.19 0.15 -4.08
C PRO A 27 24.72 0.16 -4.26
N SER A 28 25.18 0.38 -5.50
CA SER A 28 26.49 0.96 -5.80
C SER A 28 26.33 2.44 -6.18
N PRO A 29 27.33 3.31 -5.89
CA PRO A 29 27.14 4.75 -5.88
C PRO A 29 27.40 5.39 -7.25
N GLY A 30 26.56 6.37 -7.59
CA GLY A 30 26.84 7.34 -8.63
C GLY A 30 25.74 7.40 -9.69
N SER A 31 24.80 8.32 -9.54
CA SER A 31 24.44 9.22 -10.64
C SER A 31 23.45 10.29 -10.24
N SER A 32 23.75 11.47 -10.80
CA SER A 32 23.02 12.73 -10.81
C SER A 32 21.50 12.64 -10.91
N ARG A 33 20.88 13.54 -10.14
CA ARG A 33 19.47 13.89 -10.11
C ARG A 33 19.04 14.51 -11.45
N ALA A 34 18.09 13.87 -12.15
CA ALA A 34 17.36 14.44 -13.30
C ALA A 34 15.97 14.97 -12.87
N PRO A 35 15.38 15.92 -13.62
CA PRO A 35 14.45 16.91 -13.09
C PRO A 35 12.96 16.52 -13.21
N ALA A 36 12.13 17.21 -12.43
CA ALA A 36 10.68 17.09 -12.43
C ALA A 36 10.03 17.58 -13.76
N PRO A 37 8.86 17.02 -14.15
CA PRO A 37 8.18 17.39 -15.39
C PRO A 37 7.54 18.78 -15.34
N PRO A 38 7.34 19.45 -16.50
CA PRO A 38 6.85 20.83 -16.56
C PRO A 38 5.33 20.93 -16.35
N PRO A 39 4.81 22.08 -15.88
CA PRO A 39 3.38 22.30 -15.68
C PRO A 39 2.66 22.67 -16.97
N LEU A 40 1.38 22.27 -17.05
CA LEU A 40 0.42 22.63 -18.09
C LEU A 40 0.13 24.14 -18.13
N VAL A 41 0.05 24.68 -19.35
CA VAL A 41 -0.24 26.09 -19.68
C VAL A 41 -1.75 26.37 -19.62
N PRO A 42 -2.22 27.47 -19.00
CA PRO A 42 -3.60 27.95 -19.14
C PRO A 42 -3.73 29.12 -20.14
N GLY A 43 -4.83 29.16 -20.89
CA GLY A 43 -5.24 30.29 -21.75
C GLY A 43 -5.97 31.42 -20.98
N PRO A 44 -6.18 32.60 -21.60
CA PRO A 44 -6.09 33.90 -20.93
C PRO A 44 -7.43 34.57 -20.58
N GLY A 45 -7.39 35.50 -19.60
CA GLY A 45 -8.40 36.57 -19.47
C GLY A 45 -8.79 36.96 -18.03
N ALA A 46 -7.93 37.71 -17.34
CA ALA A 46 -8.23 38.39 -16.07
C ALA A 46 -9.08 39.68 -16.29
N PRO A 47 -9.55 40.43 -15.26
CA PRO A 47 -8.67 41.11 -14.30
C PRO A 47 -9.11 41.16 -12.83
N SER A 48 -8.11 41.17 -11.94
CA SER A 48 -8.20 41.66 -10.56
C SER A 48 -8.36 43.18 -10.49
N PRO A 49 -8.69 43.71 -9.31
CA PRO A 49 -7.88 44.82 -8.83
C PRO A 49 -7.45 44.72 -7.35
N ALA A 50 -6.21 45.17 -7.16
CA ALA A 50 -5.72 46.11 -6.14
C ALA A 50 -5.64 45.69 -4.66
N THR A 51 -4.39 45.38 -4.30
CA THR A 51 -3.73 45.53 -3.01
C THR A 51 -4.00 46.88 -2.33
N THR A 52 -4.19 46.89 -1.01
CA THR A 52 -3.67 47.97 -0.15
C THR A 52 -3.04 47.37 1.09
N ARG A 53 -1.83 47.86 1.36
CA ARG A 53 -0.88 47.48 2.42
C ARG A 53 -0.99 48.50 3.54
N VAL A 54 -1.10 48.07 4.80
CA VAL A 54 -0.81 48.91 5.98
C VAL A 54 -0.09 48.05 7.04
N ALA A 55 1.00 48.59 7.60
CA ALA A 55 1.77 48.10 8.74
C ALA A 55 1.56 49.06 9.95
N PRO A 56 2.25 48.91 11.11
CA PRO A 56 2.00 47.96 12.19
C PRO A 56 1.72 48.63 13.58
N SER A 57 1.38 47.79 14.58
CA SER A 57 1.43 48.00 16.06
C SER A 57 0.32 48.82 16.74
N PRO A 58 -0.02 48.57 18.04
CA PRO A 58 0.87 48.12 19.12
C PRO A 58 0.43 46.87 19.90
N ALA A 59 1.43 46.32 20.61
CA ALA A 59 1.28 45.34 21.67
C ALA A 59 0.30 45.80 22.74
N VAL A 60 -0.57 44.88 23.16
CA VAL A 60 -1.43 44.99 24.35
C VAL A 60 -1.08 43.80 25.25
N PRO A 61 -0.90 44.03 26.56
CA PRO A 61 -0.09 43.17 27.42
C PRO A 61 -0.75 41.84 27.76
N VAL A 62 0.12 40.85 28.00
CA VAL A 62 -0.20 39.59 28.65
C VAL A 62 -0.84 39.87 30.02
N PRO A 63 -2.08 39.41 30.30
CA PRO A 63 -2.58 39.37 31.66
C PRO A 63 -1.95 38.16 32.39
N PRO A 64 -1.62 38.29 33.68
CA PRO A 64 -0.94 37.25 34.43
C PRO A 64 -1.86 36.03 34.61
N LEU A 65 -1.26 34.84 34.64
CA LEU A 65 -1.89 33.61 35.12
C LEU A 65 -2.59 33.86 36.47
N PRO A 66 -3.89 33.58 36.61
CA PRO A 66 -4.46 33.22 37.87
C PRO A 66 -4.36 31.69 37.99
N GLY A 67 -3.54 31.21 38.92
CA GLY A 67 -3.72 29.86 39.47
C GLY A 67 -5.13 29.76 40.06
N GLY A 68 -5.99 28.96 39.43
CA GLY A 68 -7.40 28.73 39.78
C GLY A 68 -8.02 27.66 38.86
N PRO A 69 -9.17 27.06 39.20
CA PRO A 69 -9.57 25.69 38.83
C PRO A 69 -9.88 25.41 37.34
N GLY A 70 -9.66 26.36 36.43
CA GLY A 70 -10.09 26.28 35.02
C GLY A 70 -9.27 25.38 34.10
N ALA A 71 -8.06 24.96 34.48
CA ALA A 71 -7.28 23.99 33.67
C ALA A 71 -7.89 22.58 33.70
N SER A 72 -8.59 22.23 34.79
CA SER A 72 -9.28 20.94 34.92
C SER A 72 -10.58 20.91 34.12
N GLU A 73 -11.32 22.02 34.07
CA GLU A 73 -12.59 22.10 33.33
C GLU A 73 -12.37 22.09 31.80
N ALA A 74 -11.33 22.77 31.30
CA ALA A 74 -10.98 22.73 29.89
C ALA A 74 -10.53 21.33 29.43
N GLY A 75 -9.74 20.64 30.27
CA GLY A 75 -9.35 19.25 30.02
C GLY A 75 -10.53 18.27 30.09
N GLU A 76 -11.46 18.48 31.03
CA GLU A 76 -12.65 17.63 31.15
C GLU A 76 -13.62 17.80 29.97
N GLY A 77 -13.79 19.03 29.46
CA GLY A 77 -14.56 19.30 28.24
C GLY A 77 -13.94 18.64 27.00
N GLU A 78 -12.62 18.67 26.86
CA GLU A 78 -11.91 17.97 25.78
C GLU A 78 -12.12 16.45 25.85
N LEU A 79 -12.01 15.86 27.05
CA LEU A 79 -12.24 14.43 27.26
C LEU A 79 -13.71 14.04 27.02
N GLU A 80 -14.67 14.92 27.28
CA GLU A 80 -16.07 14.67 26.91
C GLU A 80 -16.27 14.68 25.39
N ALA A 81 -15.67 15.65 24.69
CA ALA A 81 -15.72 15.70 23.23
C ALA A 81 -15.06 14.45 22.61
N LEU A 82 -13.93 13.99 23.16
CA LEU A 82 -13.31 12.73 22.77
C LEU A 82 -14.26 11.55 22.99
N ALA A 83 -14.87 11.43 24.17
CA ALA A 83 -15.81 10.36 24.47
C ALA A 83 -17.02 10.36 23.53
N ALA A 84 -17.59 11.54 23.23
CA ALA A 84 -18.67 11.69 22.27
C ALA A 84 -18.25 11.20 20.88
N SER A 85 -17.08 11.61 20.39
CA SER A 85 -16.55 11.17 19.09
C SER A 85 -16.33 9.65 19.02
N LEU A 86 -15.94 9.02 20.13
CA LEU A 86 -15.73 7.58 20.18
C LEU A 86 -17.06 6.82 20.20
N ARG A 87 -18.07 7.31 20.94
CA ARG A 87 -19.42 6.72 20.94
C ARG A 87 -20.06 6.82 19.57
N GLU A 88 -19.92 7.96 18.89
CA GLU A 88 -20.43 8.14 17.53
C GLU A 88 -19.77 7.17 16.55
N ARG A 89 -18.44 7.07 16.56
CA ARG A 89 -17.69 6.25 15.60
C ARG A 89 -17.77 4.74 15.89
N TYR A 90 -17.82 4.35 17.16
CA TYR A 90 -17.63 2.96 17.59
C TYR A 90 -18.80 2.37 18.37
N GLY A 91 -19.64 3.19 19.01
CA GLY A 91 -20.60 2.75 20.01
C GLY A 91 -21.52 1.62 19.54
N ALA A 92 -22.03 1.70 18.30
CA ALA A 92 -22.92 0.68 17.74
C ALA A 92 -22.28 -0.71 17.59
N LYS A 93 -20.94 -0.79 17.50
CA LYS A 93 -20.19 -2.03 17.26
C LYS A 93 -19.08 -2.25 18.29
N LEU A 94 -19.15 -1.59 19.45
CA LEU A 94 -18.07 -1.61 20.44
C LEU A 94 -17.90 -2.99 21.11
N LYS A 95 -18.87 -3.90 20.95
CA LYS A 95 -18.76 -5.31 21.36
C LYS A 95 -17.92 -6.15 20.40
N GLU A 96 -17.58 -5.64 19.22
CA GLU A 96 -16.73 -6.37 18.27
C GLU A 96 -15.25 -6.22 18.65
N PRO A 97 -14.49 -7.32 18.84
CA PRO A 97 -13.09 -7.24 19.29
C PRO A 97 -12.18 -6.39 18.40
N ALA A 98 -12.37 -6.46 17.07
CA ALA A 98 -11.61 -5.65 16.12
C ALA A 98 -11.84 -4.15 16.32
N ILE A 99 -13.08 -3.78 16.67
CA ILE A 99 -13.46 -2.38 16.92
C ILE A 99 -12.88 -1.90 18.25
N GLN A 100 -12.89 -2.75 19.28
CA GLN A 100 -12.24 -2.45 20.56
C GLN A 100 -10.75 -2.19 20.38
N VAL A 101 -10.03 -3.07 19.69
CA VAL A 101 -8.59 -2.89 19.45
C VAL A 101 -8.33 -1.58 18.70
N ARG A 102 -9.08 -1.29 17.64
CA ARG A 102 -8.91 -0.03 16.89
C ARG A 102 -9.18 1.21 17.75
N MET A 103 -10.25 1.20 18.54
CA MET A 103 -10.56 2.29 19.46
C MET A 103 -9.45 2.47 20.50
N LEU A 104 -8.97 1.36 21.07
CA LEU A 104 -7.91 1.38 22.08
C LEU A 104 -6.59 1.88 21.50
N GLU A 105 -6.22 1.51 20.27
CA GLU A 105 -5.02 2.03 19.61
C GLU A 105 -5.07 3.55 19.38
N GLU A 106 -6.24 4.08 19.02
CA GLU A 106 -6.44 5.54 18.93
C GLU A 106 -6.25 6.22 20.29
N LEU A 107 -6.82 5.63 21.34
CA LEU A 107 -6.69 6.13 22.71
C LEU A 107 -5.26 6.02 23.23
N MET A 108 -4.57 4.91 22.96
CA MET A 108 -3.16 4.71 23.31
C MET A 108 -2.30 5.84 22.74
N ARG A 109 -2.48 6.18 21.46
CA ARG A 109 -1.77 7.31 20.84
C ARG A 109 -2.10 8.64 21.53
N TYR A 110 -3.39 8.95 21.70
CA TYR A 110 -3.82 10.20 22.33
C TYR A 110 -3.26 10.38 23.75
N PHE A 111 -3.35 9.35 24.59
CA PHE A 111 -2.88 9.41 25.97
C PHE A 111 -1.35 9.35 26.07
N SER A 112 -0.66 8.61 25.19
CA SER A 112 0.81 8.54 25.19
C SER A 112 1.45 9.88 24.82
N GLU A 113 0.83 10.63 23.91
CA GLU A 113 1.32 11.96 23.50
C GLU A 113 1.15 13.01 24.63
N ARG A 114 0.06 12.95 25.40
CA ARG A 114 -0.24 13.91 26.46
C ARG A 114 0.33 13.56 27.83
N PHE A 115 0.44 12.27 28.14
CA PHE A 115 0.80 11.76 29.46
C PHE A 115 1.86 10.66 29.37
N PRO A 116 3.05 10.93 28.81
CA PRO A 116 4.02 9.89 28.43
C PRO A 116 4.41 8.94 29.57
N ASP A 117 4.48 9.41 30.82
CA ASP A 117 4.89 8.59 31.97
C ASP A 117 3.73 7.82 32.64
N ARG A 118 2.47 8.16 32.32
CA ARG A 118 1.29 7.62 33.02
C ARG A 118 0.08 7.36 32.12
N TRP A 119 0.29 7.31 30.80
CA TRP A 119 -0.76 7.24 29.79
C TRP A 119 -1.72 6.07 30.01
N GLU A 120 -1.21 4.92 30.46
CA GLU A 120 -2.02 3.73 30.70
C GLU A 120 -3.01 3.97 31.85
N GLN A 121 -2.57 4.61 32.92
CA GLN A 121 -3.40 4.92 34.08
C GLN A 121 -4.49 5.93 33.72
N GLU A 122 -4.14 6.98 32.97
CA GLU A 122 -5.06 8.01 32.49
C GLU A 122 -6.10 7.43 31.52
N LEU A 123 -5.67 6.55 30.61
CA LEU A 123 -6.55 5.85 29.68
C LEU A 123 -7.51 4.92 30.41
N LEU A 124 -7.04 4.12 31.38
CA LEU A 124 -7.90 3.25 32.17
C LEU A 124 -8.92 4.05 33.01
N ALA A 125 -8.51 5.17 33.61
CA ALA A 125 -9.41 6.06 34.31
C ALA A 125 -10.49 6.64 33.38
N PHE A 126 -10.09 7.05 32.17
CA PHE A 126 -11.00 7.50 31.13
C PHE A 126 -12.01 6.41 30.74
N LEU A 127 -11.56 5.19 30.45
CA LEU A 127 -12.44 4.08 30.09
C LEU A 127 -13.44 3.77 31.21
N LYS A 128 -12.97 3.73 32.46
CA LYS A 128 -13.83 3.46 33.63
C LYS A 128 -14.94 4.50 33.77
N LYS A 129 -14.62 5.78 33.52
CA LYS A 129 -15.59 6.88 33.61
C LYS A 129 -16.54 6.92 32.41
N ARG A 130 -16.06 6.63 31.19
CA ARG A 130 -16.80 6.89 29.95
C ARG A 130 -17.50 5.66 29.35
N PHE A 131 -17.02 4.47 29.67
CA PHE A 131 -17.53 3.17 29.20
C PHE A 131 -17.62 2.17 30.36
N PRO A 132 -18.31 2.50 31.47
CA PRO A 132 -18.30 1.69 32.69
C PRO A 132 -18.79 0.26 32.48
N GLU A 133 -19.79 0.05 31.62
CA GLU A 133 -20.36 -1.27 31.34
C GLU A 133 -19.40 -2.22 30.60
N LEU A 134 -18.47 -1.66 29.81
CA LEU A 134 -17.49 -2.42 29.03
C LEU A 134 -16.09 -2.32 29.62
N TYR A 135 -15.93 -1.69 30.78
CA TYR A 135 -14.64 -1.33 31.33
C TYR A 135 -13.71 -2.54 31.50
N GLU A 136 -14.20 -3.60 32.15
CA GLU A 136 -13.39 -4.80 32.42
C GLU A 136 -12.92 -5.48 31.12
N GLU A 137 -13.79 -5.54 30.11
CA GLU A 137 -13.48 -6.10 28.80
C GLU A 137 -12.44 -5.24 28.06
N LEU A 138 -12.66 -3.92 28.00
CA LEU A 138 -11.75 -2.98 27.34
C LEU A 138 -10.39 -2.91 28.04
N ALA A 139 -10.36 -2.97 29.37
CA ALA A 139 -9.13 -3.00 30.16
C ALA A 139 -8.35 -4.29 29.91
N ALA A 140 -9.03 -5.44 29.85
CA ALA A 140 -8.39 -6.71 29.49
C ALA A 140 -7.82 -6.68 28.06
N THR A 141 -8.59 -6.19 27.09
CA THR A 141 -8.15 -6.04 25.69
C THR A 141 -6.95 -5.11 25.58
N LEU A 142 -6.93 -3.99 26.31
CA LEU A 142 -5.79 -3.07 26.36
C LEU A 142 -4.53 -3.77 26.89
N ARG A 143 -4.62 -4.46 28.02
CA ARG A 143 -3.49 -5.19 28.58
C ARG A 143 -2.93 -6.22 27.60
N ASN A 144 -3.81 -7.04 26.99
CA ASN A 144 -3.40 -8.03 25.99
C ASN A 144 -2.73 -7.38 24.77
N ARG A 145 -3.17 -6.18 24.39
CA ARG A 145 -2.61 -5.40 23.29
C ARG A 145 -1.22 -4.85 23.61
N ILE A 146 -1.00 -4.38 24.84
CA ILE A 146 0.33 -3.95 25.33
C ILE A 146 1.28 -5.16 25.40
N ASP A 147 0.80 -6.28 25.97
CA ASP A 147 1.59 -7.51 26.10
C ASP A 147 1.98 -8.08 24.73
N TYR A 148 1.09 -8.00 23.74
CA TYR A 148 1.39 -8.40 22.37
C TYR A 148 2.49 -7.53 21.75
N GLU A 149 2.39 -6.21 21.89
CA GLU A 149 3.39 -5.25 21.41
C GLU A 149 4.77 -5.53 22.03
N LYS A 150 4.78 -5.73 23.35
CA LYS A 150 5.98 -6.10 24.09
C LYS A 150 6.56 -7.43 23.60
N TRP A 151 5.71 -8.45 23.41
CA TRP A 151 6.16 -9.74 22.89
C TRP A 151 6.79 -9.61 21.51
N VAL A 152 6.17 -8.88 20.57
CA VAL A 152 6.73 -8.63 19.23
C VAL A 152 8.10 -7.96 19.33
N LYS A 153 8.22 -6.94 20.18
CA LYS A 153 9.47 -6.20 20.39
C LYS A 153 10.57 -7.08 20.96
N ASP A 154 10.28 -7.81 22.04
CA ASP A 154 11.24 -8.67 22.73
C ASP A 154 11.68 -9.85 21.86
N ASN A 155 10.82 -10.31 20.94
CA ASN A 155 11.08 -11.44 20.06
C ASN A 155 11.51 -11.02 18.64
N HIS A 156 11.83 -9.74 18.40
CA HIS A 156 12.14 -9.23 17.07
C HIS A 156 13.30 -9.99 16.37
N ALA A 157 14.38 -10.29 17.10
CA ALA A 157 15.50 -11.05 16.54
C ALA A 157 15.10 -12.49 16.15
N TYR A 158 14.34 -13.16 17.01
CA TYR A 158 13.78 -14.48 16.75
C TYR A 158 12.87 -14.47 15.51
N LEU A 159 11.89 -13.55 15.45
CA LEU A 159 10.94 -13.45 14.33
C LEU A 159 11.62 -13.18 12.98
N ARG A 160 12.72 -12.41 12.97
CA ARG A 160 13.52 -12.17 11.75
C ARG A 160 14.27 -13.41 11.27
N GLY A 161 14.62 -14.33 12.16
CA GLY A 161 15.29 -15.58 11.82
C GLY A 161 14.37 -16.63 11.21
N LEU A 162 13.05 -16.47 11.34
CA LEU A 162 12.05 -17.42 10.82
C LEU A 162 11.73 -17.21 9.34
N SER A 163 11.42 -18.32 8.66
CA SER A 163 10.80 -18.27 7.33
C SER A 163 9.46 -17.50 7.37
N PRO A 164 8.97 -17.00 6.23
CA PRO A 164 7.68 -16.30 6.20
C PRO A 164 6.52 -17.10 6.80
N GLN A 165 6.46 -18.43 6.57
CA GLN A 165 5.40 -19.27 7.11
C GLN A 165 5.54 -19.47 8.63
N GLU A 166 6.74 -19.79 9.11
CA GLU A 166 6.97 -19.98 10.55
C GLU A 166 6.72 -18.70 11.33
N ARG A 167 7.12 -17.54 10.78
CA ARG A 167 6.85 -16.23 11.37
C ARG A 167 5.35 -15.96 11.48
N ARG A 168 4.58 -16.25 10.43
CA ARG A 168 3.11 -16.15 10.47
C ARG A 168 2.52 -17.03 11.56
N ASN A 169 2.96 -18.30 11.65
CA ASN A 169 2.49 -19.23 12.67
C ASN A 169 2.80 -18.70 14.08
N ALA A 170 4.05 -18.28 14.33
CA ALA A 170 4.45 -17.73 15.63
C ALA A 170 3.65 -16.48 16.03
N MET A 171 3.36 -15.58 15.07
CA MET A 171 2.52 -14.41 15.32
C MET A 171 1.08 -14.82 15.67
N TRP A 172 0.50 -15.80 14.97
CA TRP A 172 -0.83 -16.31 15.25
C TRP A 172 -0.90 -17.02 16.60
N ASP A 173 0.10 -17.82 16.96
CA ASP A 173 0.18 -18.47 18.27
C ASP A 173 0.21 -17.44 19.41
N ALA A 174 0.98 -16.35 19.24
CA ALA A 174 1.01 -15.26 20.20
C ALA A 174 -0.35 -14.55 20.31
N ARG A 175 -1.02 -14.29 19.18
CA ARG A 175 -2.36 -13.67 19.14
C ARG A 175 -3.40 -14.56 19.81
N HIS A 176 -3.44 -15.86 19.49
CA HIS A 176 -4.36 -16.82 20.10
C HIS A 176 -4.11 -16.94 21.61
N ARG A 177 -2.86 -16.95 22.04
CA ARG A 177 -2.50 -17.01 23.47
C ARG A 177 -2.95 -15.77 24.24
N LEU A 178 -2.82 -14.58 23.66
CA LEU A 178 -3.10 -13.32 24.35
C LEU A 178 -4.57 -12.90 24.26
N PHE A 179 -5.21 -13.08 23.11
CA PHE A 179 -6.59 -12.61 22.89
C PHE A 179 -7.62 -13.74 22.96
N GLY A 180 -7.18 -15.00 22.97
CA GLY A 180 -8.05 -16.15 22.73
C GLY A 180 -8.31 -16.34 21.24
N LYS A 181 -8.58 -17.58 20.84
CA LYS A 181 -8.74 -17.98 19.43
C LYS A 181 -9.81 -17.15 18.72
N ASP A 182 -11.03 -17.12 19.25
CA ASP A 182 -12.15 -16.49 18.56
C ASP A 182 -12.02 -14.98 18.43
N ALA A 183 -11.46 -14.30 19.43
CA ALA A 183 -11.26 -12.86 19.37
C ALA A 183 -10.11 -12.52 18.41
N ALA A 184 -9.00 -13.26 18.45
CA ALA A 184 -7.89 -13.06 17.53
C ALA A 184 -8.31 -13.25 16.06
N GLU A 185 -9.07 -14.30 15.73
CA GLU A 185 -9.56 -14.51 14.36
C GLU A 185 -10.45 -13.37 13.89
N ARG A 186 -11.20 -12.72 14.79
CA ARG A 186 -12.03 -11.55 14.49
C ARG A 186 -11.22 -10.25 14.38
N ILE A 187 -10.25 -10.02 15.27
CA ILE A 187 -9.38 -8.82 15.25
C ILE A 187 -8.57 -8.78 13.95
N TRP A 188 -7.98 -9.91 13.55
CA TRP A 188 -7.12 -10.01 12.37
C TRP A 188 -7.79 -10.70 11.18
N ALA A 189 -9.13 -10.68 11.11
CA ALA A 189 -9.90 -11.36 10.05
C ALA A 189 -9.46 -10.94 8.63
N SER A 190 -9.26 -9.65 8.39
CA SER A 190 -8.79 -9.14 7.10
C SER A 190 -7.40 -9.63 6.74
N GLU A 191 -6.49 -9.72 7.73
CA GLU A 191 -5.15 -10.27 7.53
C GLU A 191 -5.23 -11.75 7.17
N ARG A 192 -6.10 -12.52 7.84
CA ARG A 192 -6.34 -13.93 7.55
C ARG A 192 -6.85 -14.15 6.13
N LYS A 193 -7.82 -13.33 5.70
CA LYS A 193 -8.36 -13.37 4.32
C LYS A 193 -7.30 -13.04 3.28
N ASN A 194 -6.50 -12.00 3.52
CA ASN A 194 -5.40 -11.62 2.63
C ASN A 194 -4.31 -12.70 2.54
N GLN A 195 -3.99 -13.36 3.67
CA GLN A 195 -3.09 -14.51 3.71
C GLN A 195 -3.64 -15.67 2.90
N ALA A 196 -4.90 -16.05 3.13
CA ALA A 196 -5.55 -17.14 2.40
C ALA A 196 -5.57 -16.89 0.88
N LEU A 197 -5.81 -15.65 0.46
CA LEU A 197 -5.77 -15.27 -0.95
C LEU A 197 -4.34 -15.31 -1.52
N GLY A 198 -3.34 -14.89 -0.75
CA GLY A 198 -1.92 -15.01 -1.12
C GLY A 198 -1.48 -16.45 -1.29
N ASP A 199 -1.83 -17.32 -0.34
CA ASP A 199 -1.52 -18.75 -0.39
C ASP A 199 -2.22 -19.43 -1.57
N ALA A 200 -3.47 -19.03 -1.88
CA ALA A 200 -4.20 -19.48 -3.06
C ALA A 200 -3.48 -19.11 -4.37
N LEU A 201 -2.98 -17.89 -4.49
CA LEU A 201 -2.22 -17.43 -5.66
C LEU A 201 -0.93 -18.23 -5.85
N VAL A 202 -0.20 -18.50 -4.77
CA VAL A 202 1.00 -19.37 -4.82
C VAL A 202 0.65 -20.78 -5.29
N ALA A 203 -0.45 -21.36 -4.77
CA ALA A 203 -0.91 -22.69 -5.16
C ALA A 203 -1.35 -22.75 -6.63
N LEU A 204 -2.01 -21.70 -7.12
CA LEU A 204 -2.42 -21.57 -8.52
C LEU A 204 -1.22 -21.48 -9.45
N ASP A 205 -0.19 -20.73 -9.06
CA ASP A 205 1.01 -20.57 -9.87
C ASP A 205 1.78 -21.89 -10.01
N GLY A 206 1.79 -22.71 -8.96
CA GLY A 206 2.38 -24.05 -8.97
C GLY A 206 1.52 -25.14 -9.64
N MET A 207 0.31 -24.82 -10.11
CA MET A 207 -0.61 -25.80 -10.67
C MET A 207 -0.18 -26.24 -12.08
N GLN A 208 0.42 -27.43 -12.17
CA GLN A 208 0.89 -27.99 -13.44
C GLN A 208 -0.25 -28.53 -14.30
N GLY A 209 -0.17 -28.35 -15.61
CA GLY A 209 -1.13 -28.88 -16.59
C GLY A 209 -2.48 -28.16 -16.62
N ALA A 210 -2.71 -27.17 -15.75
CA ALA A 210 -3.89 -26.32 -15.78
C ALA A 210 -3.66 -25.11 -16.69
N ASN A 211 -4.65 -24.77 -17.51
CA ASN A 211 -4.61 -23.58 -18.35
C ASN A 211 -5.12 -22.31 -17.61
N VAL A 212 -4.95 -21.14 -18.23
CA VAL A 212 -5.41 -19.83 -17.73
C VAL A 212 -6.85 -19.87 -17.26
N GLU A 213 -7.76 -20.45 -18.04
CA GLU A 213 -9.19 -20.50 -17.73
C GLU A 213 -9.48 -21.37 -16.48
N GLN A 214 -8.82 -22.53 -16.38
CA GLN A 214 -8.93 -23.41 -15.21
C GLN A 214 -8.36 -22.74 -13.95
N LYS A 215 -7.23 -22.04 -14.06
CA LYS A 215 -6.63 -21.29 -12.96
C LYS A 215 -7.51 -20.13 -12.53
N LEU A 216 -8.13 -19.42 -13.47
CA LEU A 216 -9.07 -18.34 -13.18
C LEU A 216 -10.32 -18.86 -12.45
N SER A 217 -10.89 -19.97 -12.91
CA SER A 217 -12.03 -20.62 -12.25
C SER A 217 -11.68 -21.01 -10.81
N ALA A 218 -10.50 -21.63 -10.61
CA ALA A 218 -10.03 -21.97 -9.27
C ALA A 218 -9.79 -20.73 -8.40
N TYR A 219 -9.25 -19.64 -8.95
CA TYR A 219 -9.08 -18.37 -8.24
C TYR A 219 -10.41 -17.78 -7.78
N LYS A 220 -11.42 -17.76 -8.65
CA LYS A 220 -12.77 -17.31 -8.32
C LYS A 220 -13.40 -18.16 -7.22
N GLN A 221 -13.22 -19.48 -7.28
CA GLN A 221 -13.68 -20.36 -6.21
C GLN A 221 -12.99 -20.03 -4.88
N ARG A 222 -11.68 -19.72 -4.89
CA ARG A 222 -10.97 -19.29 -3.67
C ARG A 222 -11.46 -17.96 -3.13
N LEU A 223 -11.81 -17.01 -3.99
CA LEU A 223 -12.46 -15.77 -3.55
C LEU A 223 -13.81 -16.05 -2.87
N GLN A 224 -14.59 -16.98 -3.42
CA GLN A 224 -15.83 -17.44 -2.81
C GLN A 224 -15.61 -18.11 -1.45
N ASP A 225 -14.61 -19.00 -1.33
CA ASP A 225 -14.27 -19.68 -0.08
C ASP A 225 -13.84 -18.69 1.02
N VAL A 226 -13.08 -17.64 0.66
CA VAL A 226 -12.52 -16.67 1.62
C VAL A 226 -13.51 -15.60 2.05
N TYR A 227 -14.34 -15.10 1.13
CA TYR A 227 -15.26 -13.99 1.39
C TYR A 227 -16.72 -14.41 1.55
N GLY A 228 -17.08 -15.66 1.21
CA GLY A 228 -18.44 -16.18 1.32
C GLY A 228 -19.44 -15.32 0.55
N GLU A 229 -20.56 -14.99 1.18
CA GLU A 229 -21.61 -14.13 0.60
C GLU A 229 -21.08 -12.73 0.19
N GLN A 230 -19.97 -12.27 0.78
CA GLN A 230 -19.39 -10.97 0.46
C GLN A 230 -18.48 -11.02 -0.77
N ALA A 231 -18.23 -12.18 -1.38
CA ALA A 231 -17.28 -12.33 -2.49
C ALA A 231 -17.63 -11.44 -3.67
N ALA A 232 -18.90 -11.41 -4.11
CA ALA A 232 -19.33 -10.55 -5.21
C ALA A 232 -19.12 -9.06 -4.91
N ALA A 233 -19.51 -8.61 -3.71
CA ALA A 233 -19.32 -7.22 -3.29
C ALA A 233 -17.84 -6.86 -3.07
N TYR A 234 -16.99 -7.83 -2.74
CA TYR A 234 -15.55 -7.65 -2.64
C TYR A 234 -14.92 -7.52 -4.04
N MET A 235 -15.26 -8.43 -4.96
CA MET A 235 -14.80 -8.38 -6.35
C MET A 235 -15.19 -7.07 -7.03
N GLY A 236 -16.43 -6.59 -6.85
CA GLY A 236 -16.86 -5.31 -7.41
C GLY A 236 -16.14 -4.08 -6.85
N ARG A 237 -15.62 -4.16 -5.61
CA ARG A 237 -14.83 -3.06 -5.00
C ARG A 237 -13.35 -3.11 -5.33
N HIS A 238 -12.84 -4.31 -5.63
CA HIS A 238 -11.42 -4.55 -5.88
C HIS A 238 -11.15 -5.25 -7.23
N PRO A 239 -11.85 -4.92 -8.34
CA PRO A 239 -11.77 -5.71 -9.57
C PRO A 239 -10.37 -5.64 -10.19
N GLN A 240 -9.79 -4.44 -10.21
CA GLN A 240 -8.46 -4.22 -10.75
C GLN A 240 -7.40 -4.94 -9.92
N GLU A 241 -7.37 -4.76 -8.59
CA GLU A 241 -6.39 -5.42 -7.71
C GLU A 241 -6.42 -6.94 -7.86
N LEU A 242 -7.62 -7.53 -7.86
CA LEU A 242 -7.76 -8.99 -7.94
C LEU A 242 -7.32 -9.54 -9.29
N MET A 243 -7.67 -8.84 -10.37
CA MET A 243 -7.26 -9.18 -11.72
C MET A 243 -5.75 -9.04 -11.87
N ASP A 244 -5.19 -7.94 -11.37
CA ASP A 244 -3.77 -7.64 -11.38
C ASP A 244 -2.95 -8.73 -10.69
N ARG A 245 -3.37 -9.16 -9.50
CA ARG A 245 -2.70 -10.24 -8.76
C ARG A 245 -2.75 -11.59 -9.49
N PHE A 246 -3.83 -11.85 -10.22
CA PHE A 246 -3.97 -13.07 -11.02
C PHE A 246 -3.11 -13.02 -12.28
N MET A 247 -3.15 -11.91 -13.02
CA MET A 247 -2.38 -11.74 -14.25
C MET A 247 -0.87 -11.69 -13.99
N ASP A 248 -0.44 -11.21 -12.82
CA ASP A 248 0.98 -11.15 -12.43
C ASP A 248 1.60 -12.50 -12.10
N LEU A 249 0.80 -13.57 -12.04
CA LEU A 249 1.34 -14.90 -11.80
C LEU A 249 2.29 -15.31 -12.94
N PRO A 250 3.54 -15.71 -12.63
CA PRO A 250 4.51 -16.13 -13.64
C PRO A 250 3.98 -17.19 -14.61
N SER A 251 3.23 -18.17 -14.09
CA SER A 251 2.64 -19.22 -14.93
C SER A 251 1.57 -18.68 -15.88
N ILE A 252 0.78 -17.68 -15.47
CA ILE A 252 -0.20 -17.02 -16.35
C ILE A 252 0.52 -16.24 -17.44
N GLN A 253 1.58 -15.49 -17.10
CA GLN A 253 2.37 -14.75 -18.10
C GLN A 253 3.06 -15.70 -19.11
N GLN A 254 3.54 -16.85 -18.66
CA GLN A 254 4.11 -17.87 -19.55
C GLN A 254 3.07 -18.41 -20.53
N GLU A 255 1.88 -18.76 -20.03
CA GLU A 255 0.79 -19.26 -20.88
C GLU A 255 0.33 -18.21 -21.89
N LEU A 256 0.09 -16.97 -21.44
CA LEU A 256 -0.28 -15.85 -22.33
C LEU A 256 0.80 -15.61 -23.38
N THR A 257 2.08 -15.70 -23.03
CA THR A 257 3.18 -15.55 -23.98
C THR A 257 3.17 -16.64 -25.06
N ALA A 258 2.85 -17.88 -24.69
CA ALA A 258 2.80 -19.02 -25.61
C ALA A 258 1.58 -19.01 -26.56
N MET A 259 0.55 -18.20 -26.28
CA MET A 259 -0.64 -18.10 -27.12
C MET A 259 -0.39 -17.33 -28.43
N ALA A 260 -1.17 -17.65 -29.46
CA ALA A 260 -1.28 -16.80 -30.65
C ALA A 260 -1.96 -15.45 -30.29
N PRO A 261 -1.67 -14.35 -31.00
CA PRO A 261 -2.19 -13.02 -30.67
C PRO A 261 -3.70 -12.95 -30.47
N GLU A 262 -4.47 -13.55 -31.37
CA GLU A 262 -5.94 -13.53 -31.33
C GLU A 262 -6.47 -14.28 -30.10
N ARG A 263 -5.92 -15.48 -29.86
CA ARG A 263 -6.27 -16.28 -28.68
C ARG A 263 -5.89 -15.58 -27.38
N ARG A 264 -4.77 -14.88 -27.36
CA ARG A 264 -4.34 -14.12 -26.20
C ARG A 264 -5.29 -12.97 -25.88
N LEU A 265 -5.73 -12.21 -26.89
CA LEU A 265 -6.72 -11.15 -26.71
C LEU A 265 -8.05 -11.72 -26.20
N GLU A 266 -8.49 -12.86 -26.73
CA GLU A 266 -9.68 -13.58 -26.24
C GLU A 266 -9.53 -13.97 -24.75
N SER A 267 -8.41 -14.58 -24.36
CA SER A 267 -8.17 -14.96 -22.96
C SER A 267 -8.07 -13.74 -22.04
N LEU A 268 -7.41 -12.66 -22.45
CA LEU A 268 -7.33 -11.41 -21.70
C LEU A 268 -8.71 -10.75 -21.51
N ARG A 269 -9.58 -10.82 -22.52
CA ARG A 269 -10.97 -10.35 -22.42
C ARG A 269 -11.78 -11.24 -21.49
N ALA A 270 -11.64 -12.57 -21.60
CA ALA A 270 -12.34 -13.52 -20.74
C ALA A 270 -11.97 -13.33 -19.26
N ILE A 271 -10.69 -13.14 -18.93
CA ILE A 271 -10.24 -12.83 -17.56
C ILE A 271 -10.99 -11.60 -17.03
N ARG A 272 -10.99 -10.50 -17.80
CA ARG A 272 -11.63 -9.25 -17.40
C ARG A 272 -13.13 -9.41 -17.18
N GLN A 273 -13.81 -10.10 -18.09
CA GLN A 273 -15.24 -10.35 -18.01
C GLN A 273 -15.60 -11.18 -16.78
N GLU A 274 -14.87 -12.27 -16.53
CA GLU A 274 -15.10 -13.16 -15.40
C GLU A 274 -14.81 -12.50 -14.04
N MET A 275 -13.98 -11.45 -14.02
CA MET A 275 -13.70 -10.60 -12.87
C MET A 275 -14.71 -9.46 -12.69
N GLY A 276 -15.75 -9.40 -13.53
CA GLY A 276 -16.89 -8.50 -13.38
C GLY A 276 -16.74 -7.15 -14.07
N LEU A 277 -15.89 -7.04 -15.11
CA LEU A 277 -15.85 -5.84 -15.94
C LEU A 277 -17.02 -5.81 -16.91
N GLU A 278 -17.70 -4.67 -16.96
CA GLU A 278 -18.79 -4.39 -17.90
C GLU A 278 -18.31 -4.24 -19.35
N GLU A 279 -19.22 -4.42 -20.31
CA GLU A 279 -18.92 -4.48 -21.74
C GLU A 279 -18.16 -3.24 -22.28
N GLU A 280 -18.54 -2.03 -21.85
CA GLU A 280 -17.83 -0.81 -22.26
C GLU A 280 -16.40 -0.78 -21.73
N ALA A 281 -16.15 -1.35 -20.54
CA ALA A 281 -14.80 -1.48 -19.99
C ALA A 281 -13.99 -2.52 -20.77
N LEU A 282 -14.61 -3.66 -21.13
CA LEU A 282 -13.98 -4.69 -21.95
C LEU A 282 -13.50 -4.14 -23.30
N GLN A 283 -14.33 -3.35 -23.98
CA GLN A 283 -13.98 -2.72 -25.26
C GLN A 283 -12.78 -1.77 -25.13
N ARG A 284 -12.74 -0.95 -24.07
CA ARG A 284 -11.59 -0.05 -23.82
C ARG A 284 -10.30 -0.82 -23.58
N TRP A 285 -10.37 -1.90 -22.81
CA TRP A 285 -9.22 -2.76 -22.53
C TRP A 285 -8.73 -3.49 -23.77
N GLU A 286 -9.63 -4.01 -24.60
CA GLU A 286 -9.28 -4.68 -25.84
C GLU A 286 -8.58 -3.72 -26.82
N ALA A 287 -9.08 -2.49 -26.95
CA ALA A 287 -8.42 -1.46 -27.75
C ALA A 287 -7.02 -1.12 -27.20
N LEU A 288 -6.89 -1.02 -25.87
CA LEU A 288 -5.61 -0.74 -25.22
C LEU A 288 -4.61 -1.88 -25.41
N ASP A 289 -5.05 -3.13 -25.30
CA ASP A 289 -4.20 -4.31 -25.50
C ASP A 289 -3.71 -4.37 -26.96
N ARG A 290 -4.57 -4.08 -27.95
CA ARG A 290 -4.14 -3.99 -29.36
C ARG A 290 -3.06 -2.93 -29.58
N VAL A 291 -3.25 -1.73 -29.02
CA VAL A 291 -2.25 -0.65 -29.13
C VAL A 291 -0.93 -1.07 -28.49
N ARG A 292 -0.96 -1.78 -27.36
CA ARG A 292 0.24 -2.32 -26.71
C ARG A 292 0.89 -3.41 -27.56
N ASP A 293 0.11 -4.34 -28.10
CA ASP A 293 0.59 -5.39 -29.00
C ASP A 293 1.35 -4.79 -30.18
N GLU A 294 0.72 -3.86 -30.90
CA GLU A 294 1.33 -3.14 -32.03
C GLU A 294 2.61 -2.41 -31.61
N ARG A 295 2.58 -1.71 -30.48
CA ARG A 295 3.76 -0.98 -29.96
C ARG A 295 4.92 -1.93 -29.67
N TRP A 296 4.65 -3.09 -29.08
CA TRP A 296 5.68 -4.09 -28.81
C TRP A 296 6.22 -4.75 -30.08
N GLU A 297 5.38 -5.01 -31.08
CA GLU A 297 5.83 -5.52 -32.39
C GLU A 297 6.72 -4.51 -33.14
N VAL A 298 6.35 -3.23 -33.10
CA VAL A 298 7.17 -2.12 -33.61
C VAL A 298 8.51 -2.06 -32.84
N GLY A 299 8.47 -2.19 -31.51
CA GLY A 299 9.66 -2.21 -30.65
C GLY A 299 10.59 -3.41 -30.89
N ALA A 300 10.04 -4.59 -31.16
CA ALA A 300 10.81 -5.78 -31.50
C ALA A 300 11.56 -5.61 -32.83
N ARG A 301 10.89 -5.07 -33.86
CA ARG A 301 11.52 -4.76 -35.15
C ARG A 301 12.60 -3.69 -35.01
N TYR A 302 12.32 -2.62 -34.27
CA TYR A 302 13.29 -1.58 -33.93
C TYR A 302 14.55 -2.18 -33.26
N THR A 303 14.34 -3.04 -32.25
CA THR A 303 15.43 -3.68 -31.50
C THR A 303 16.29 -4.57 -32.40
N ALA A 304 15.67 -5.38 -33.26
CA ALA A 304 16.39 -6.23 -34.20
C ALA A 304 17.26 -5.42 -35.18
N GLU A 305 16.74 -4.31 -35.72
CA GLU A 305 17.51 -3.44 -36.61
C GLU A 305 18.61 -2.66 -35.88
N ARG A 306 18.33 -2.17 -34.67
CA ARG A 306 19.33 -1.51 -33.82
C ARG A 306 20.51 -2.44 -33.54
N ASP A 307 20.22 -3.69 -33.19
CA ASP A 307 21.25 -4.70 -32.92
C ASP A 307 22.05 -5.05 -34.18
N ALA A 308 21.41 -5.07 -35.35
CA ALA A 308 22.10 -5.25 -36.64
C ALA A 308 23.04 -4.08 -36.95
N LEU A 309 22.59 -2.82 -36.78
CA LEU A 309 23.42 -1.63 -36.97
C LEU A 309 24.61 -1.61 -36.01
N SER A 310 24.38 -1.97 -34.74
CA SER A 310 25.42 -1.98 -33.70
C SER A 310 26.53 -3.00 -33.95
N ARG A 311 26.28 -4.02 -34.80
CA ARG A 311 27.32 -4.98 -35.24
C ARG A 311 28.16 -4.45 -36.40
N GLN A 312 27.65 -3.48 -37.16
CA GLN A 312 28.28 -2.99 -38.39
C GLN A 312 28.96 -1.63 -38.21
N LEU A 313 28.43 -0.80 -37.31
CA LEU A 313 28.86 0.58 -37.12
C LEU A 313 29.27 0.82 -35.67
N SER A 314 30.06 1.86 -35.44
CA SER A 314 30.46 2.31 -34.11
C SER A 314 30.64 3.83 -34.06
N GLY A 315 30.70 4.39 -32.85
CA GLY A 315 30.91 5.82 -32.62
C GLY A 315 29.83 6.70 -33.25
N ALA A 316 30.22 7.88 -33.74
CA ALA A 316 29.29 8.87 -34.28
C ALA A 316 28.49 8.37 -35.51
N ALA A 317 29.06 7.48 -36.30
CA ALA A 317 28.39 6.89 -37.47
C ALA A 317 27.22 6.00 -37.04
N LEU A 318 27.40 5.20 -35.98
CA LEU A 318 26.32 4.41 -35.39
C LEU A 318 25.23 5.33 -34.83
N GLU A 319 25.59 6.33 -34.04
CA GLU A 319 24.61 7.20 -33.38
C GLU A 319 23.73 7.96 -34.38
N THR A 320 24.32 8.42 -35.49
CA THR A 320 23.56 9.07 -36.57
C THR A 320 22.49 8.13 -37.16
N GLN A 321 22.86 6.86 -37.39
CA GLN A 321 21.92 5.86 -37.90
C GLN A 321 20.88 5.44 -36.86
N LEU A 322 21.27 5.33 -35.59
CA LEU A 322 20.33 5.03 -34.50
C LEU A 322 19.31 6.16 -34.31
N GLN A 323 19.72 7.42 -34.39
CA GLN A 323 18.77 8.54 -34.32
C GLN A 323 17.76 8.51 -35.47
N ALA A 324 18.22 8.24 -36.69
CA ALA A 324 17.32 8.07 -37.84
C ALA A 324 16.38 6.86 -37.66
N LEU A 325 16.89 5.75 -37.10
CA LEU A 325 16.10 4.56 -36.81
C LEU A 325 15.00 4.84 -35.77
N ARG A 326 15.34 5.53 -34.67
CA ARG A 326 14.39 5.95 -33.62
C ARG A 326 13.30 6.84 -34.20
N ALA A 327 13.66 7.86 -35.00
CA ALA A 327 12.69 8.74 -35.64
C ALA A 327 11.75 8.01 -36.61
N ARG A 328 12.23 6.95 -37.28
CA ARG A 328 11.42 6.14 -38.19
C ARG A 328 10.39 5.28 -37.46
N TYR A 329 10.79 4.65 -36.35
CA TYR A 329 9.93 3.74 -35.59
C TYR A 329 9.04 4.46 -34.56
N PHE A 330 9.55 5.55 -33.97
CA PHE A 330 8.94 6.26 -32.85
C PHE A 330 9.08 7.78 -33.02
N PRO A 331 8.42 8.39 -34.02
CA PRO A 331 8.65 9.80 -34.38
C PRO A 331 8.39 10.79 -33.24
N SER A 332 7.43 10.50 -32.36
CA SER A 332 7.10 11.35 -31.20
C SER A 332 7.95 11.08 -29.96
N GLU A 333 8.69 9.98 -29.91
CA GLU A 333 9.43 9.53 -28.73
C GLU A 333 10.93 9.31 -29.01
N ALA A 334 11.41 9.64 -30.21
CA ALA A 334 12.77 9.32 -30.65
C ALA A 334 13.83 9.88 -29.69
N ASP A 335 13.70 11.14 -29.28
CA ASP A 335 14.63 11.79 -28.36
C ASP A 335 14.53 11.22 -26.94
N VAL A 336 13.33 10.81 -26.51
CA VAL A 336 13.13 10.17 -25.21
C VAL A 336 13.81 8.80 -25.20
N ILE A 337 13.57 7.99 -26.23
CA ILE A 337 14.20 6.66 -26.38
C ILE A 337 15.72 6.81 -26.46
N ALA A 338 16.25 7.83 -27.16
CA ALA A 338 17.68 8.08 -27.22
C ALA A 338 18.28 8.37 -25.83
N GLN A 339 17.61 9.20 -25.02
CA GLN A 339 18.06 9.49 -23.65
C GLN A 339 18.02 8.25 -22.75
N GLU A 340 16.99 7.44 -22.88
CA GLU A 340 16.86 6.19 -22.13
C GLU A 340 17.96 5.20 -22.49
N GLU A 341 18.21 4.98 -23.77
CA GLU A 341 19.28 4.09 -24.22
C GLU A 341 20.66 4.59 -23.80
N ALA A 342 20.89 5.92 -23.83
CA ALA A 342 22.10 6.53 -23.29
C ALA A 342 22.26 6.32 -21.77
N SER A 343 21.16 6.18 -21.04
CA SER A 343 21.16 5.83 -19.61
C SER A 343 21.23 4.31 -19.35
N GLY A 344 21.28 3.49 -20.40
CA GLY A 344 21.29 2.02 -20.31
C GLY A 344 19.90 1.37 -20.21
N LEU A 345 18.83 2.15 -20.35
CA LEU A 345 17.45 1.66 -20.34
C LEU A 345 16.97 1.36 -21.76
N PHE A 346 16.81 0.07 -22.07
CA PHE A 346 16.27 -0.40 -23.35
C PHE A 346 14.84 -0.92 -23.15
N ARG A 347 13.83 -0.05 -23.26
CA ARG A 347 12.42 -0.39 -22.97
C ARG A 347 11.96 -1.70 -23.61
N PHE A 348 12.24 -1.90 -24.89
CA PHE A 348 11.79 -3.07 -25.66
C PHE A 348 12.65 -4.32 -25.49
N ALA A 349 13.72 -4.25 -24.69
CA ALA A 349 14.47 -5.43 -24.27
C ALA A 349 13.95 -6.00 -22.93
N GLN A 350 13.03 -5.29 -22.26
CA GLN A 350 12.44 -5.77 -21.02
C GLN A 350 11.40 -6.88 -21.28
N PRO A 351 11.17 -7.78 -20.30
CA PRO A 351 10.10 -8.75 -20.40
C PRO A 351 8.75 -8.07 -20.59
N ARG A 352 8.00 -8.55 -21.58
CA ARG A 352 6.62 -8.16 -21.79
C ARG A 352 5.73 -8.75 -20.71
N HIS A 353 4.79 -7.96 -20.23
CA HIS A 353 3.80 -8.35 -19.25
C HIS A 353 2.38 -8.10 -19.79
N TRP A 354 1.74 -9.16 -20.24
CA TRP A 354 0.42 -9.13 -20.85
C TRP A 354 -0.63 -8.59 -19.88
N GLY A 355 -1.53 -7.76 -20.40
CA GLY A 355 -2.54 -7.05 -19.61
C GLY A 355 -2.03 -5.80 -18.87
N ARG A 356 -0.70 -5.60 -18.79
CA ARG A 356 -0.05 -4.47 -18.09
C ARG A 356 0.62 -3.49 -19.05
N ASN A 357 1.55 -3.96 -19.89
CA ASN A 357 2.42 -3.11 -20.71
C ASN A 357 2.46 -3.47 -22.20
#